data_AF-A0A2G3K100-F1
#
_entry.id   AF-A0A2G3K100-F1
#
_cell.length_a   1.000
_cell.length_b   1.000
_cell.length_c   1.000
_cell.angle_alpha   90.00
_cell.angle_beta   90.00
_cell.angle_gamma   90.00
#
_symmetry.space_group_name_H-M   'P 1'
#
loop_
_entity.id
_entity.type
_entity.pdbx_description
1 polymer ?
#
loop_
_entity_poly.entity_id
_entity_poly.type
_entity_poly.pdbx_seq_one_letter_code
_entity_poly.pdbx_strand_id
1 'polypeptide(L)'
;MRITVALLLPLALLLGACATLPPPVSVDEALKLSQEGNSPDAIIEMMRASRSSYSLSASDILRLSKSGLPEPVLDYMQKTQIEAIRQEERLRQWSERGRWGWDWYRW
;
A
#
# COMPACT_ATOMS: atom_id res chain seq x y z
N MET A 1 41.02 -3.85 21.52
CA MET A 1 40.53 -3.27 20.25
C MET A 1 40.09 -4.29 19.19
N ARG A 2 39.92 -5.59 19.50
CA ARG A 2 39.49 -6.61 18.52
C ARG A 2 38.01 -7.01 18.64
N ILE A 3 37.40 -6.78 19.81
CA ILE A 3 36.01 -7.13 20.13
C ILE A 3 35.01 -6.09 19.60
N THR A 4 35.41 -4.81 19.50
CA THR A 4 34.57 -3.72 18.99
C THR A 4 34.19 -3.90 17.50
N VAL A 5 35.07 -4.51 16.71
CA VAL A 5 34.82 -4.79 15.27
C VAL A 5 33.85 -5.96 15.08
N ALA A 6 33.90 -6.96 15.97
CA ALA A 6 33.05 -8.15 15.89
C ALA A 6 31.56 -7.87 16.18
N LEU A 7 31.27 -6.81 16.95
CA LEU A 7 29.90 -6.44 17.32
C LEU A 7 29.23 -5.51 16.30
N LEU A 8 30.01 -4.83 15.45
CA LEU A 8 29.50 -3.95 14.38
C LEU A 8 28.95 -4.72 13.17
N LEU A 9 29.46 -5.93 12.93
CA LEU A 9 29.08 -6.77 11.79
C LEU A 9 27.61 -7.29 11.82
N PRO A 10 27.09 -7.83 12.95
CA PRO A 10 25.68 -8.27 13.00
C PRO A 10 24.70 -7.09 13.02
N LEU A 11 25.11 -5.93 13.54
CA LEU A 11 24.29 -4.72 13.54
C LEU A 11 24.07 -4.21 12.11
N ALA A 12 25.08 -4.26 11.23
CA ALA A 12 24.94 -3.85 9.83
C ALA A 12 23.99 -4.74 9.01
N LEU A 13 23.88 -6.05 9.33
CA LEU A 13 22.92 -6.94 8.66
C LEU A 13 21.46 -6.64 9.03
N LEU A 14 21.20 -6.13 10.23
CA LEU A 14 19.85 -5.81 10.69
C LEU A 14 19.26 -4.55 10.01
N LEU A 15 20.10 -3.65 9.49
CA LEU A 15 19.65 -2.42 8.81
C LEU A 15 19.39 -2.60 7.30
N GLY A 16 19.70 -3.75 6.70
CA GLY A 16 19.60 -3.97 5.26
C GLY A 16 18.21 -4.29 4.69
N ALA A 17 17.15 -4.35 5.52
CA ALA A 17 15.86 -4.92 5.13
C ALA A 17 14.83 -3.92 4.53
N CYS A 18 15.17 -2.65 4.33
CA CYS A 18 14.16 -1.62 4.06
C CYS A 18 13.66 -1.46 2.62
N ALA A 19 14.13 -2.21 1.60
CA ALA A 19 13.97 -1.75 0.21
C ALA A 19 13.34 -2.71 -0.81
N THR A 20 12.76 -3.85 -0.42
CA THR A 20 12.38 -4.89 -1.41
C THR A 20 10.91 -4.85 -1.87
N LEU A 21 10.28 -3.67 -1.96
CA LEU A 21 8.94 -3.58 -2.54
C LEU A 21 9.00 -3.40 -4.06
N PRO A 22 8.20 -4.16 -4.83
CA PRO A 22 8.08 -3.90 -6.26
C PRO A 22 7.43 -2.52 -6.50
N PRO A 23 7.67 -1.92 -7.69
CA PRO A 23 7.10 -0.62 -8.01
C PRO A 23 5.56 -0.66 -7.96
N PRO A 24 4.91 0.43 -7.51
CA PRO A 24 3.46 0.51 -7.45
C PRO A 24 2.84 0.43 -8.85
N VAL A 25 1.94 -0.53 -9.04
CA VAL A 25 1.14 -0.63 -10.27
C VAL A 25 0.18 0.56 -10.34
N SER A 26 0.34 1.41 -11.35
CA SER A 26 -0.56 2.54 -11.60
C SER A 26 -1.86 2.10 -12.28
N VAL A 27 -2.87 2.98 -12.31
CA VAL A 27 -4.15 2.71 -13.00
C VAL A 27 -3.94 2.51 -14.50
N ASP A 28 -3.13 3.37 -15.11
CA ASP A 28 -2.82 3.30 -16.55
C ASP A 28 -2.02 2.02 -16.87
N GLU A 29 -1.13 1.62 -15.96
CA GLU A 29 -0.38 0.37 -16.10
C GLU A 29 -1.26 -0.86 -15.96
N ALA A 30 -2.21 -0.87 -15.02
CA ALA A 30 -3.19 -1.95 -14.92
C ALA A 30 -4.05 -2.07 -16.19
N LEU A 31 -4.45 -0.93 -16.77
CA LEU A 31 -5.17 -0.90 -18.05
C LEU A 31 -4.31 -1.45 -19.20
N LYS A 32 -3.05 -1.04 -19.27
CA LYS A 32 -2.10 -1.54 -20.26
C LYS A 32 -1.89 -3.05 -20.13
N LEU A 33 -1.66 -3.56 -18.92
CA LEU A 33 -1.49 -4.99 -18.64
C LEU A 33 -2.72 -5.80 -19.05
N SER A 34 -3.93 -5.26 -18.81
CA SER A 34 -5.19 -5.87 -19.28
C SER A 34 -5.23 -5.95 -20.81
N GLN A 35 -4.88 -4.87 -21.50
CA GLN A 35 -4.86 -4.81 -22.97
C GLN A 35 -3.79 -5.72 -23.58
N GLU A 36 -2.69 -5.96 -22.87
CA GLU A 36 -1.66 -6.93 -23.22
C GLU A 36 -2.09 -8.39 -23.00
N GLY A 37 -3.28 -8.63 -22.45
CA GLY A 37 -3.86 -9.96 -22.26
C GLY A 37 -3.47 -10.64 -20.95
N ASN A 38 -2.91 -9.91 -19.98
CA ASN A 38 -2.65 -10.46 -18.65
C ASN A 38 -3.98 -10.82 -17.97
N SER A 39 -3.98 -11.90 -17.18
CA SER A 39 -5.18 -12.30 -16.45
C SER A 39 -5.51 -11.30 -15.33
N PRO A 40 -6.79 -11.12 -14.99
CA PRO A 40 -7.19 -10.28 -13.86
C PRO A 40 -6.46 -10.66 -12.56
N ASP A 41 -6.32 -11.95 -12.28
CA ASP A 41 -5.63 -12.45 -11.08
C ASP A 41 -4.14 -12.07 -11.06
N ALA A 42 -3.46 -12.14 -12.20
CA ALA A 42 -2.05 -11.75 -12.29
C ALA A 42 -1.87 -10.25 -12.00
N ILE A 43 -2.74 -9.41 -12.56
CA ILE A 43 -2.73 -7.96 -12.33
C ILE A 43 -2.99 -7.66 -10.84
N ILE A 44 -3.99 -8.31 -10.24
CA ILE A 44 -4.32 -8.18 -8.81
C ILE A 44 -3.13 -8.57 -7.93
N GLU A 45 -2.44 -9.67 -8.24
CA GLU A 45 -1.27 -10.09 -7.47
C GLU A 45 -0.10 -9.10 -7.58
N MET A 46 0.12 -8.49 -8.75
CA MET A 46 1.10 -7.42 -8.89
C MET A 46 0.74 -6.21 -8.02
N MET A 47 -0.52 -5.79 -8.03
CA MET A 47 -1.02 -4.67 -7.21
C MET A 47 -0.92 -4.96 -5.70
N ARG A 48 -1.19 -6.21 -5.31
CA ARG A 48 -1.04 -6.69 -3.93
C ARG A 48 0.42 -6.65 -3.50
N ALA A 49 1.32 -7.15 -4.34
CA ALA A 49 2.76 -7.19 -4.06
C ALA A 49 3.34 -5.79 -3.88
N SER A 50 2.85 -4.81 -4.66
CA SER A 50 3.30 -3.42 -4.56
C SER A 50 2.60 -2.62 -3.46
N ARG A 51 1.59 -3.18 -2.79
CA ARG A 51 0.77 -2.51 -1.74
C ARG A 51 0.19 -1.17 -2.20
N SER A 52 -0.26 -1.12 -3.45
CA SER A 52 -0.85 0.09 -4.03
C SER A 52 -2.24 0.37 -3.47
N SER A 53 -2.58 1.64 -3.28
CA SER A 53 -3.95 2.11 -3.04
C SER A 53 -4.34 3.14 -4.10
N TYR A 54 -5.63 3.20 -4.41
CA TYR A 54 -6.15 4.00 -5.52
C TYR A 54 -7.21 4.96 -5.01
N SER A 55 -7.19 6.20 -5.49
CA SER A 55 -8.27 7.15 -5.23
C SER A 55 -9.11 7.28 -6.51
N LEU A 56 -10.16 6.47 -6.62
CA LEU A 56 -11.03 6.45 -7.79
C LEU A 56 -12.37 7.09 -7.46
N SER A 57 -12.86 7.95 -8.35
CA SER A 57 -14.25 8.38 -8.34
C SER A 57 -15.15 7.36 -9.05
N ALA A 58 -16.47 7.44 -8.84
CA ALA A 58 -17.43 6.61 -9.57
C ALA A 58 -17.31 6.79 -11.09
N SER A 59 -17.05 8.02 -11.55
CA SER A 59 -16.81 8.33 -12.97
C SER A 59 -15.55 7.66 -13.51
N ASP A 60 -14.50 7.55 -12.70
CA ASP A 60 -13.27 6.85 -13.09
C ASP A 60 -13.50 5.36 -13.27
N ILE A 61 -14.23 4.73 -12.36
CA ILE A 61 -14.57 3.30 -12.44
C ILE A 61 -15.36 3.00 -13.72
N LEU A 62 -16.37 3.81 -14.02
CA LEU A 62 -17.15 3.67 -15.25
C LEU A 62 -16.28 3.86 -16.50
N ARG A 63 -15.35 4.83 -16.48
CA ARG A 63 -14.42 5.06 -17.60
C ARG A 63 -13.47 3.88 -17.78
N LEU A 64 -12.90 3.34 -16.71
CA LEU A 64 -11.94 2.23 -16.74
C LEU A 64 -12.61 0.92 -17.19
N SER A 65 -13.82 0.65 -16.69
CA SER A 65 -14.63 -0.48 -17.16
C SER A 65 -14.88 -0.40 -18.67
N LYS A 66 -15.31 0.76 -19.18
CA LYS A 66 -15.49 1.00 -20.62
C LYS A 66 -14.20 0.92 -21.43
N SER A 67 -13.05 1.18 -20.79
CA SER A 67 -11.73 1.11 -21.43
C SER A 67 -11.16 -0.30 -21.49
N GLY A 68 -11.88 -1.30 -20.94
CA GLY A 68 -11.49 -2.70 -20.97
C GLY A 68 -10.71 -3.16 -19.74
N LEU A 69 -10.76 -2.41 -18.62
CA LEU A 69 -10.24 -2.91 -17.36
C LEU A 69 -11.23 -3.94 -16.78
N PRO A 70 -10.78 -5.16 -16.40
CA PRO A 70 -11.68 -6.21 -15.94
C PRO A 70 -12.32 -5.85 -14.59
N GLU A 71 -13.58 -6.24 -14.40
CA GLU A 71 -14.34 -6.01 -13.17
C GLU A 71 -13.61 -6.51 -11.89
N PRO A 72 -12.98 -7.70 -11.86
CA PRO A 72 -12.24 -8.13 -10.67
C PRO A 72 -11.08 -7.19 -10.27
N VAL A 73 -10.44 -6.56 -11.25
CA VAL A 73 -9.36 -5.60 -11.01
C VAL A 73 -9.93 -4.30 -10.43
N LEU A 74 -11.06 -3.83 -10.98
CA LEU A 74 -11.77 -2.65 -10.47
C LEU A 74 -12.24 -2.84 -9.03
N ASP A 75 -12.83 -4.00 -8.72
CA ASP A 75 -13.26 -4.37 -7.37
C ASP A 75 -12.09 -4.35 -6.39
N TYR A 76 -10.94 -4.88 -6.82
CA TYR A 76 -9.71 -4.85 -6.02
C TYR A 76 -9.22 -3.42 -5.75
N MET A 77 -9.24 -2.54 -6.76
CA MET A 77 -8.90 -1.12 -6.60
C MET A 77 -9.82 -0.41 -5.61
N GLN A 78 -11.13 -0.66 -5.67
CA GLN A 78 -12.10 -0.09 -4.72
C GLN A 78 -11.88 -0.61 -3.30
N LYS A 79 -11.66 -1.91 -3.16
CA LYS A 79 -11.42 -2.53 -1.86
C LYS A 79 -10.20 -1.93 -1.16
N THR A 80 -9.09 -1.78 -1.90
CA THR A 80 -7.84 -1.19 -1.36
C THR A 80 -8.02 0.28 -0.98
N GLN A 81 -8.82 1.05 -1.72
CA GLN A 81 -9.20 2.42 -1.34
C GLN A 81 -9.92 2.47 0.00
N ILE A 82 -10.93 1.61 0.19
CA ILE A 82 -11.70 1.54 1.44
C ILE A 82 -10.80 1.12 2.61
N GLU A 83 -9.90 0.17 2.39
CA GLU A 83 -8.93 -0.27 3.40
C GLU A 83 -7.98 0.87 3.80
N ALA A 84 -7.49 1.66 2.84
CA ALA A 84 -6.65 2.82 3.11
C ALA A 84 -7.37 3.87 3.97
N ILE A 85 -8.62 4.21 3.62
CA ILE A 85 -9.46 5.14 4.39
C ILE A 85 -9.67 4.63 5.83
N ARG A 86 -10.00 3.34 5.98
CA ARG A 86 -10.17 2.72 7.31
C ARG A 86 -8.89 2.75 8.12
N GLN A 87 -7.74 2.52 7.49
CA GLN A 87 -6.45 2.58 8.16
C GLN A 87 -6.15 3.98 8.66
N GLU A 88 -6.38 5.00 7.82
CA GLU A 88 -6.21 6.40 8.21
C GLU A 88 -7.10 6.76 9.41
N GLU A 89 -8.38 6.37 9.38
CA GLU A 89 -9.31 6.64 10.47
C GLU A 89 -8.87 5.99 11.78
N ARG A 90 -8.38 4.74 11.74
CA ARG A 90 -7.81 4.09 12.93
C ARG A 90 -6.62 4.86 13.50
N LEU A 91 -5.77 5.40 12.64
CA LEU A 91 -4.61 6.20 13.06
C LEU A 91 -5.04 7.52 13.69
N ARG A 92 -6.04 8.19 13.12
CA ARG A 92 -6.64 9.41 13.69
C ARG A 92 -7.21 9.13 15.07
N GLN A 93 -8.05 8.10 15.20
CA GLN A 93 -8.61 7.69 16.50
C GLN A 93 -7.52 7.35 17.53
N TRP A 94 -6.46 6.63 17.12
CA TRP A 94 -5.33 6.33 18.00
C TRP A 94 -4.62 7.61 18.45
N SER A 95 -4.38 8.55 17.54
CA SER A 95 -3.73 9.82 17.84
C SER A 95 -4.54 10.70 18.80
N GLU A 96 -5.86 10.71 18.64
CA GLU A 96 -6.77 11.41 19.55
C GLU A 96 -6.74 10.77 20.92
N ARG A 97 -6.83 9.45 21.01
CA ARG A 97 -6.72 8.73 22.29
C ARG A 97 -5.40 9.00 23.00
N GLY A 98 -4.29 9.05 22.25
CA GLY A 98 -2.98 9.45 22.77
C GLY A 98 -2.99 10.88 23.31
N ARG A 99 -3.56 11.84 22.56
CA ARG A 99 -3.68 13.24 22.96
C ARG A 99 -4.42 13.41 24.30
N TRP A 100 -5.52 12.68 24.50
CA TRP A 100 -6.26 12.68 25.78
C TRP A 100 -5.57 11.90 26.91
N GLY A 101 -4.58 11.04 26.59
CA GLY A 101 -3.83 10.25 27.58
C GLY A 101 -2.65 10.99 28.22
N TRP A 102 -2.05 11.96 27.53
CA TRP A 102 -0.92 12.76 28.03
C TRP A 102 -1.35 14.02 28.81
N ASP A 103 -2.61 14.42 28.73
CA ASP A 103 -3.14 15.60 29.42
C ASP A 103 -3.23 15.42 30.94
N TRP A 104 -3.32 14.17 31.44
CA TRP A 104 -3.34 13.84 32.87
C TRP A 104 -2.00 14.10 33.60
N TYR A 105 -0.91 14.33 32.88
CA TYR A 105 0.44 14.56 33.42
C TYR A 105 0.91 16.02 33.33
N ARG A 106 0.05 16.96 32.88
CA ARG A 106 0.37 18.38 32.67
C ARG A 106 -0.12 19.33 33.79
N TRP A 107 -0.17 18.87 35.04
CA TRP A 107 -0.45 19.69 36.22
C TRP A 107 0.85 20.07 36.94
#